data_AF-A0A956UD20-F1
#
_entry.id   AF-A0A956UD20-F1
#
_cell.length_a   1.000
_cell.length_b   1.000
_cell.length_c   1.000
_cell.angle_alpha   90.00
_cell.angle_beta   90.00
_cell.angle_gamma   90.00
#
_symmetry.space_group_name_H-M   'P 1'
#
loop_
_entity.id
_entity.type
_entity.pdbx_description
1 polymer ?
#
loop_
_entity_poly.entity_id
_entity_poly.type
_entity_poly.pdbx_seq_one_letter_code
_entity_poly.pdbx_strand_id
1 'polypeptide(L)'
;GPNGSGKSNLLEALAAIFYHLECIYLSNRPGSFDFDEQENPNGFRGNQAIPDGFEIEYLTKRAVELLDTDDHVLLLISKAPKKEPEWCIWNAAQGDWENLEKLEEREKISTGRALRRALLPDYVLGYSSGENEILSLPFFKMRFVQYDEYAQALRKQDHYGDHPESRLVYLDSAFSQAILLCNLLFQDADALTPFRDDVKIEEVKEFRIIIRRSIEVEKSQIPAFGSQDENKREAIEEIIR
;
A
#
# COMPACT_ATOMS: atom_id res chain seq x y z
N GLY A 1 19.30 14.55 11.42
CA GLY A 1 19.60 16.00 11.31
C GLY A 1 18.51 16.82 11.98
N PRO A 2 18.81 18.06 12.38
CA PRO A 2 17.84 19.00 12.95
C PRO A 2 16.66 19.28 12.00
N ASN A 3 15.54 19.74 12.54
CA ASN A 3 14.37 20.14 11.74
C ASN A 3 14.79 21.19 10.69
N GLY A 4 14.34 21.04 9.44
CA GLY A 4 14.69 21.94 8.33
C GLY A 4 15.96 21.58 7.54
N SER A 5 16.65 20.48 7.85
CA SER A 5 17.89 20.05 7.17
C SER A 5 17.68 19.24 5.87
N GLY A 6 16.52 19.36 5.21
CA GLY A 6 16.20 18.61 3.97
C GLY A 6 15.83 17.13 4.17
N LYS A 7 16.00 16.58 5.38
CA LYS A 7 15.55 15.20 5.73
C LYS A 7 14.07 14.99 5.41
N SER A 8 13.22 15.93 5.82
CA SER A 8 11.77 15.83 5.57
C SER A 8 11.44 15.82 4.09
N ASN A 9 12.15 16.63 3.28
CA ASN A 9 11.96 16.65 1.83
C ASN A 9 12.40 15.33 1.17
N LEU A 10 13.47 14.69 1.65
CA LEU A 10 13.86 13.37 1.16
C LEU A 10 12.82 12.31 1.50
N LEU A 11 12.31 12.30 2.74
CA LEU A 11 11.27 11.36 3.15
C LEU A 11 9.96 11.58 2.36
N GLU A 12 9.60 12.84 2.11
CA GLU A 12 8.47 13.21 1.26
C GLU A 12 8.65 12.72 -0.17
N ALA A 13 9.85 12.90 -0.75
CA ALA A 13 10.16 12.40 -2.08
C ALA A 13 10.07 10.87 -2.14
N LEU A 14 10.63 10.15 -1.16
CA LEU A 14 10.53 8.69 -1.10
C LEU A 14 9.08 8.23 -0.98
N ALA A 15 8.29 8.85 -0.10
CA ALA A 15 6.87 8.53 0.05
C ALA A 15 6.09 8.78 -1.25
N ALA A 16 6.38 9.88 -1.95
CA ALA A 16 5.74 10.20 -3.21
C ALA A 16 6.13 9.24 -4.35
N ILE A 17 7.39 8.80 -4.39
CA ILE A 17 7.85 7.79 -5.36
C ILE A 17 7.15 6.45 -5.13
N PHE A 18 7.15 5.93 -3.90
CA PHE A 18 6.49 4.67 -3.62
C PHE A 18 4.97 4.75 -3.78
N TYR A 19 4.35 5.89 -3.47
CA TYR A 19 2.94 6.13 -3.79
C TYR A 19 2.68 6.05 -5.30
N HIS A 20 3.52 6.69 -6.12
CA HIS A 20 3.38 6.66 -7.58
C HIS A 20 3.51 5.24 -8.13
N LEU A 21 4.53 4.50 -7.67
CA LEU A 21 4.72 3.09 -8.04
C LEU A 21 3.53 2.24 -7.61
N GLU A 22 3.03 2.42 -6.39
CA GLU A 22 1.85 1.71 -5.90
C GLU A 22 0.64 1.98 -6.82
N CYS A 23 0.36 3.23 -7.18
CA CYS A 23 -0.75 3.60 -8.08
C CYS A 23 -0.67 2.99 -9.48
N ILE A 24 0.53 2.74 -10.02
CA ILE A 24 0.71 2.04 -11.31
C ILE A 24 0.30 0.57 -11.19
N TYR A 25 0.70 -0.08 -10.09
CA TYR A 25 0.61 -1.53 -9.96
C TYR A 25 -0.55 -2.02 -9.08
N LEU A 26 -1.38 -1.13 -8.52
CA LEU A 26 -2.64 -1.50 -7.87
C LEU A 26 -3.62 -2.13 -8.87
N SER A 27 -4.21 -3.25 -8.46
CA SER A 27 -5.24 -3.98 -9.20
C SER A 27 -6.59 -3.33 -8.99
N ASN A 28 -6.91 -2.97 -7.74
CA ASN A 28 -8.09 -2.23 -7.37
C ASN A 28 -7.82 -0.74 -7.34
N ARG A 29 -8.39 -0.01 -8.29
CA ARG A 29 -8.35 1.44 -8.38
C ARG A 29 -9.78 1.95 -8.61
N PRO A 30 -10.17 3.09 -8.01
CA PRO A 30 -11.49 3.67 -8.25
C PRO A 30 -11.78 3.85 -9.74
N GLY A 31 -13.04 3.70 -10.16
CA GLY A 31 -13.41 3.81 -11.58
C GLY A 31 -13.04 5.16 -12.22
N SER A 32 -13.02 6.23 -11.42
CA SER A 32 -12.60 7.58 -11.83
C SER A 32 -11.14 7.90 -11.47
N PHE A 33 -10.28 6.89 -11.31
CA PHE A 33 -8.90 7.09 -10.87
C PHE A 33 -7.97 7.48 -12.01
N ASP A 34 -8.03 6.75 -13.11
CA ASP A 34 -7.16 6.95 -14.27
C ASP A 34 -7.57 8.22 -15.04
N PHE A 35 -6.60 8.77 -15.78
CA PHE A 35 -6.85 9.89 -16.68
C PHE A 35 -7.81 9.50 -17.80
N ASP A 36 -8.82 10.34 -18.00
CA ASP A 36 -9.72 10.32 -19.14
C ASP A 36 -9.93 11.76 -19.63
N GLU A 37 -9.87 12.02 -20.93
CA GLU A 37 -9.96 13.38 -21.47
C GLU A 37 -11.29 14.09 -21.15
N GLN A 38 -12.38 13.33 -21.01
CA GLN A 38 -13.73 13.85 -20.84
C GLN A 38 -14.21 13.74 -19.39
N GLU A 39 -14.05 12.56 -18.80
CA GLU A 39 -14.58 12.22 -17.49
C GLU A 39 -13.63 12.60 -16.34
N ASN A 40 -12.31 12.54 -16.58
CA ASN A 40 -11.32 12.84 -15.54
C ASN A 40 -9.99 13.39 -16.10
N PRO A 41 -9.96 14.66 -16.54
CA PRO A 41 -8.78 15.23 -17.19
C PRO A 41 -7.57 15.37 -16.24
N ASN A 42 -7.81 15.29 -14.94
CA ASN A 42 -6.79 15.35 -13.87
C ASN A 42 -6.49 13.97 -13.25
N GLY A 43 -6.93 12.89 -13.90
CA GLY A 43 -6.71 11.54 -13.41
C GLY A 43 -5.26 11.11 -13.43
N PHE A 44 -5.00 9.98 -12.78
CA PHE A 44 -3.67 9.42 -12.64
C PHE A 44 -3.07 9.06 -14.01
N ARG A 45 -1.78 9.35 -14.19
CA ARG A 45 -0.99 8.93 -15.35
C ARG A 45 0.36 8.40 -14.89
N GLY A 46 0.72 7.20 -15.34
CA GLY A 46 2.00 6.58 -14.96
C GLY A 46 3.24 7.39 -15.35
N ASN A 47 3.12 8.26 -16.37
CA ASN A 47 4.19 9.11 -16.85
C ASN A 47 4.30 10.48 -16.16
N GLN A 48 3.35 10.86 -15.30
CA GLN A 48 3.36 12.12 -14.56
C GLN A 48 3.47 11.84 -13.06
N ALA A 49 4.56 12.29 -12.44
CA ALA A 49 4.81 12.11 -11.01
C ALA A 49 5.38 13.39 -10.39
N ILE A 50 5.36 13.46 -9.06
CA ILE A 50 6.10 14.45 -8.29
C ILE A 50 6.85 13.66 -7.21
N PRO A 51 8.19 13.52 -7.27
CA PRO A 51 9.09 14.06 -8.31
C PRO A 51 8.88 13.42 -9.69
N ASP A 52 9.04 14.19 -10.77
CA ASP A 52 8.82 13.70 -12.15
C ASP A 52 10.00 12.87 -12.70
N GLY A 53 11.15 12.92 -12.03
CA GLY A 53 12.29 12.04 -12.33
C GLY A 53 12.96 11.57 -11.05
N PHE A 54 13.32 10.29 -11.01
CA PHE A 54 13.95 9.65 -9.86
C PHE A 54 14.68 8.37 -10.25
N GLU A 55 15.62 7.97 -9.41
CA GLU A 55 16.23 6.64 -9.42
C GLU A 55 16.22 6.12 -7.98
N ILE A 56 15.73 4.89 -7.78
CA ILE A 56 15.80 4.20 -6.49
C ILE A 56 16.42 2.82 -6.71
N GLU A 57 17.49 2.56 -5.95
CA GLU A 57 18.16 1.27 -5.87
C GLU A 57 17.93 0.67 -4.49
N TYR A 58 17.53 -0.60 -4.43
CA TYR A 58 17.37 -1.33 -3.17
C TYR A 58 17.44 -2.84 -3.35
N LEU A 59 17.79 -3.53 -2.26
CA LEU A 59 17.73 -4.98 -2.15
C LEU A 59 16.34 -5.40 -1.68
N THR A 60 15.72 -6.36 -2.37
CA THR A 60 14.41 -6.91 -2.02
C THR A 60 14.41 -8.43 -2.09
N LYS A 61 13.40 -9.08 -1.52
CA LYS A 61 13.24 -10.52 -1.64
C LYS A 61 12.96 -10.89 -3.10
N ARG A 62 13.49 -12.03 -3.53
CA ARG A 62 13.22 -12.55 -4.87
C ARG A 62 11.74 -12.87 -5.03
N ALA A 63 11.16 -12.43 -6.14
CA ALA A 63 9.83 -12.85 -6.58
C ALA A 63 9.87 -14.31 -7.08
N VAL A 64 8.86 -15.11 -6.74
CA VAL A 64 8.83 -16.56 -7.04
C VAL A 64 8.91 -16.85 -8.53
N GLU A 65 8.43 -15.92 -9.35
CA GLU A 65 8.42 -15.96 -10.81
C GLU A 65 9.83 -15.89 -11.43
N LEU A 66 10.81 -15.35 -10.70
CA LEU A 66 12.19 -15.24 -11.18
C LEU A 66 12.93 -16.57 -10.99
N LEU A 67 13.61 -17.04 -12.04
CA LEU A 67 14.28 -18.34 -12.07
C LEU A 67 15.61 -18.40 -11.29
N ASP A 68 16.09 -17.26 -10.78
CA ASP A 68 17.35 -17.16 -10.02
C ASP A 68 17.29 -17.95 -8.69
N THR A 69 18.45 -18.40 -8.23
CA THR A 69 18.62 -19.15 -6.98
C THR A 69 18.82 -18.25 -5.77
N ASP A 70 19.19 -16.97 -5.96
CA ASP A 70 19.42 -16.06 -4.84
C ASP A 70 18.11 -15.67 -4.14
N ASP A 71 18.13 -15.59 -2.81
CA ASP A 71 16.95 -15.23 -2.00
C ASP A 71 16.58 -13.74 -2.15
N HIS A 72 17.53 -12.92 -2.57
CA HIS A 72 17.37 -11.48 -2.71
C HIS A 72 17.86 -11.02 -4.07
N VAL A 73 17.27 -9.94 -4.56
CA VAL A 73 17.62 -9.32 -5.84
C VAL A 73 17.88 -7.84 -5.63
N LEU A 74 18.94 -7.34 -6.27
CA LEU A 74 19.22 -5.91 -6.30
C LEU A 74 18.42 -5.29 -7.45
N LEU A 75 17.59 -4.33 -7.11
CA LEU A 75 16.63 -3.72 -8.01
C LEU A 75 16.96 -2.23 -8.20
N LEU A 76 16.86 -1.77 -9.45
CA LEU A 76 16.90 -0.36 -9.83
C LEU A 76 15.59 0.01 -10.52
N ILE A 77 14.93 1.04 -10.01
CA ILE A 77 13.77 1.66 -10.66
C ILE A 77 14.18 3.07 -11.07
N SER A 78 14.13 3.36 -12.36
CA SER A 78 14.48 4.67 -12.91
C SER A 78 13.30 5.27 -13.66
N LYS A 79 13.02 6.55 -13.42
CA LYS A 79 11.99 7.31 -14.14
C LYS A 79 12.63 8.58 -14.69
N ALA A 80 12.61 8.72 -16.01
CA ALA A 80 12.93 9.99 -16.65
C ALA A 80 11.71 10.93 -16.63
N PRO A 81 11.92 12.27 -16.65
CA PRO A 81 10.82 13.24 -16.70
C PRO A 81 9.82 12.93 -17.83
N LYS A 82 8.52 12.98 -17.51
CA LYS A 82 7.41 12.69 -18.43
C LYS A 82 7.38 11.29 -19.05
N LYS A 83 8.19 10.35 -18.57
CA LYS A 83 8.15 8.92 -18.95
C LYS A 83 7.64 8.06 -17.81
N GLU A 84 7.21 6.84 -18.12
CA GLU A 84 6.91 5.81 -17.12
C GLU A 84 8.21 5.25 -16.49
N PRO A 85 8.13 4.66 -15.28
CA PRO A 85 9.29 4.05 -14.64
C PRO A 85 9.74 2.76 -15.34
N GLU A 86 11.03 2.66 -15.59
CA GLU A 86 11.72 1.46 -16.07
C GLU A 86 12.27 0.67 -14.89
N TRP A 87 12.24 -0.65 -14.99
CA TRP A 87 12.68 -1.58 -13.95
C TRP A 87 13.88 -2.36 -14.46
N CYS A 88 14.93 -2.42 -13.65
CA CYS A 88 16.14 -3.18 -13.91
C CYS A 88 16.50 -4.03 -12.70
N ILE A 89 17.06 -5.21 -12.97
CA ILE A 89 17.60 -6.13 -11.96
C ILE A 89 19.10 -6.29 -12.21
N TRP A 90 19.88 -6.44 -11.14
CA TRP A 90 21.30 -6.71 -11.29
C TRP A 90 21.54 -8.13 -11.79
N ASN A 91 22.23 -8.27 -12.92
CA ASN A 91 22.63 -9.57 -13.45
C ASN A 91 24.08 -9.88 -13.07
N ALA A 92 24.27 -10.73 -12.05
CA ALA A 92 25.60 -11.07 -11.56
C ALA A 92 26.48 -11.79 -12.61
N ALA A 93 25.89 -12.52 -13.56
CA ALA A 93 26.63 -13.21 -14.61
C ALA A 93 27.18 -12.26 -15.68
N GLN A 94 26.47 -11.16 -15.96
CA GLN A 94 26.89 -10.13 -16.91
C GLN A 94 27.67 -8.98 -16.25
N GLY A 95 27.51 -8.82 -14.94
CA GLY A 95 28.08 -7.69 -14.19
C GLY A 95 27.46 -6.35 -14.58
N ASP A 96 26.20 -6.34 -15.00
CA ASP A 96 25.47 -5.16 -15.46
C ASP A 96 23.97 -5.24 -15.13
N TRP A 97 23.28 -4.12 -15.27
CA TRP A 97 21.84 -4.00 -15.11
C TRP A 97 21.09 -4.59 -16.30
N GLU A 98 20.17 -5.49 -16.03
CA GLU A 98 19.27 -6.07 -17.01
C GLU A 98 17.86 -5.48 -16.86
N ASN A 99 17.30 -4.98 -17.96
CA ASN A 99 15.93 -4.49 -17.98
C ASN A 99 14.92 -5.64 -17.75
N LEU A 100 13.95 -5.43 -16.87
CA LEU A 100 13.01 -6.44 -16.41
C LEU A 100 12.07 -6.92 -17.52
N GLU A 101 11.69 -6.07 -18.48
CA GLU A 101 10.86 -6.48 -19.62
C GLU A 101 11.63 -7.43 -20.54
N LYS A 102 12.92 -7.14 -20.79
CA LYS A 102 13.79 -8.04 -21.58
C LYS A 102 14.02 -9.37 -20.87
N LEU A 103 14.15 -9.34 -19.55
CA LEU A 103 14.25 -10.55 -18.73
C LEU A 103 13.00 -11.42 -18.88
N GLU A 104 11.82 -10.81 -18.74
CA GLU A 104 10.54 -11.51 -18.89
C GLU A 104 10.37 -12.13 -20.27
N GLU A 105 10.75 -11.42 -21.33
CA GLU A 105 10.73 -11.95 -22.70
C GLU A 105 11.66 -13.16 -22.86
N ARG A 106 12.88 -13.09 -22.31
CA ARG A 106 13.87 -14.17 -22.35
C ARG A 106 13.40 -15.40 -21.60
N GLU A 107 12.86 -15.20 -20.40
CA GLU A 107 12.42 -16.27 -19.49
C GLU A 107 10.97 -16.71 -19.74
N LYS A 108 10.27 -16.08 -20.68
CA LYS A 108 8.86 -16.33 -21.03
C LYS A 108 7.92 -16.16 -19.83
N ILE A 109 8.22 -15.18 -18.99
CA ILE A 109 7.40 -14.79 -17.83
C ILE A 109 6.31 -13.83 -18.32
N SER A 110 5.04 -14.16 -18.07
CA SER A 110 3.89 -13.37 -18.52
C SER A 110 3.15 -12.66 -17.37
N THR A 111 3.86 -12.30 -16.30
CA THR A 111 3.27 -11.76 -15.08
C THR A 111 3.28 -10.23 -15.03
N GLY A 112 4.22 -9.55 -15.70
CA GLY A 112 4.21 -8.11 -15.91
C GLY A 112 3.99 -7.34 -14.61
N ARG A 113 2.76 -6.84 -14.43
CA ARG A 113 2.29 -6.17 -13.21
C ARG A 113 2.50 -6.99 -11.93
N ALA A 114 2.15 -8.27 -11.91
CA ALA A 114 2.25 -9.10 -10.72
C ALA A 114 3.72 -9.26 -10.26
N LEU A 115 4.65 -9.36 -11.20
CA LEU A 115 6.08 -9.39 -10.90
C LEU A 115 6.57 -8.07 -10.29
N ARG A 116 6.19 -6.90 -10.85
CA ARG A 116 6.56 -5.60 -10.24
C ARG A 116 5.96 -5.46 -8.85
N ARG A 117 4.72 -5.93 -8.66
CA ARG A 117 4.10 -5.96 -7.33
C ARG A 117 4.91 -6.81 -6.35
N ALA A 118 5.36 -8.00 -6.75
CA ALA A 118 6.15 -8.87 -5.87
C ALA A 118 7.54 -8.31 -5.53
N LEU A 119 8.10 -7.45 -6.39
CA LEU A 119 9.41 -6.84 -6.19
C LEU A 119 9.37 -5.55 -5.33
N LEU A 120 8.23 -4.85 -5.30
CA LEU A 120 8.02 -3.72 -4.38
C LEU A 120 8.09 -4.20 -2.91
N PRO A 121 8.49 -3.33 -1.95
CA PRO A 121 8.51 -3.67 -0.53
C PRO A 121 7.15 -4.16 -0.02
N ASP A 122 7.14 -5.02 0.99
CA ASP A 122 5.88 -5.49 1.63
C ASP A 122 5.13 -4.34 2.33
N TYR A 123 5.88 -3.39 2.92
CA TYR A 123 5.34 -2.24 3.63
C TYR A 123 6.15 -0.98 3.36
N VAL A 124 5.45 0.14 3.20
CA VAL A 124 6.03 1.49 3.21
C VAL A 124 5.37 2.24 4.36
N LEU A 125 6.16 2.50 5.42
CA LEU A 125 5.66 3.08 6.67
C LEU A 125 6.10 4.54 6.80
N GLY A 126 5.13 5.44 6.86
CA GLY A 126 5.35 6.83 7.23
C GLY A 126 5.08 7.01 8.72
N TYR A 127 6.08 7.46 9.49
CA TYR A 127 5.91 7.75 10.91
C TYR A 127 6.15 9.24 11.17
N SER A 128 5.26 9.85 11.93
CA SER A 128 5.40 11.23 12.41
C SER A 128 4.85 11.35 13.82
N SER A 129 5.54 12.10 14.67
CA SER A 129 5.15 12.34 16.06
C SER A 129 4.01 13.35 16.23
N GLY A 130 3.35 13.77 15.15
CA GLY A 130 2.12 14.59 15.18
C GLY A 130 2.27 16.05 14.74
N GLU A 131 3.50 16.57 14.56
CA GLU A 131 3.72 18.02 14.29
C GLU A 131 4.20 18.32 12.85
N ASN A 132 4.44 17.29 12.03
CA ASN A 132 4.94 17.47 10.66
C ASN A 132 4.10 16.62 9.69
N GLU A 133 3.01 17.20 9.23
CA GLU A 133 1.98 16.53 8.41
C GLU A 133 2.33 16.45 6.92
N ILE A 134 3.40 17.09 6.45
CA ILE A 134 3.70 17.16 5.01
C ILE A 134 3.98 15.77 4.40
N LEU A 135 4.59 14.85 5.18
CA LEU A 135 4.85 13.47 4.75
C LEU A 135 3.57 12.64 4.54
N SER A 136 2.44 13.05 5.14
CA SER A 136 1.25 12.21 5.27
C SER A 136 0.40 12.11 4.00
N LEU A 137 0.53 13.08 3.08
CA LEU A 137 -0.40 13.20 1.95
C LEU A 137 -0.45 11.96 1.04
N PRO A 138 0.68 11.35 0.61
CA PRO A 138 0.64 10.13 -0.19
C PRO A 138 -0.08 8.98 0.52
N PHE A 139 0.15 8.83 1.83
CA PHE A 139 -0.49 7.81 2.64
C PHE A 139 -2.00 8.08 2.83
N PHE A 140 -2.39 9.33 3.04
CA PHE A 140 -3.80 9.70 3.17
C PHE A 140 -4.57 9.50 1.86
N LYS A 141 -3.97 9.87 0.72
CA LYS A 141 -4.54 9.58 -0.61
C LYS A 141 -4.77 8.07 -0.77
N MET A 142 -3.80 7.27 -0.32
CA MET A 142 -3.89 5.83 -0.40
C MET A 142 -4.98 5.23 0.50
N ARG A 143 -5.25 5.82 1.67
CA ARG A 143 -6.40 5.42 2.53
C ARG A 143 -7.75 5.54 1.80
N PHE A 144 -7.91 6.50 0.88
CA PHE A 144 -9.13 6.60 0.07
C PHE A 144 -9.24 5.45 -0.95
N VAL A 145 -8.12 5.04 -1.54
CA VAL A 145 -8.09 3.88 -2.45
C VAL A 145 -8.41 2.60 -1.70
N GLN A 146 -7.83 2.40 -0.50
CA GLN A 146 -8.17 1.28 0.40
C GLN A 146 -9.64 1.29 0.82
N TYR A 147 -10.21 2.48 1.08
CA TYR A 147 -11.63 2.60 1.39
C TYR A 147 -12.52 2.20 0.21
N ASP A 148 -12.16 2.62 -1.00
CA ASP A 148 -12.89 2.21 -2.22
C ASP A 148 -12.77 0.71 -2.46
N GLU A 149 -11.58 0.13 -2.28
CA GLU A 149 -11.33 -1.31 -2.32
C GLU A 149 -12.25 -2.07 -1.35
N TYR A 150 -12.30 -1.64 -0.09
CA TYR A 150 -13.17 -2.23 0.93
C TYR A 150 -14.65 -2.07 0.59
N ALA A 151 -15.07 -0.89 0.13
CA ALA A 151 -16.45 -0.63 -0.27
C ALA A 151 -16.86 -1.50 -1.47
N GLN A 152 -15.97 -1.72 -2.43
CA GLN A 152 -16.22 -2.63 -3.54
C GLN A 152 -16.36 -4.08 -3.07
N ALA A 153 -15.48 -4.56 -2.18
CA ALA A 153 -15.57 -5.90 -1.62
C ALA A 153 -16.89 -6.11 -0.87
N LEU A 154 -17.29 -5.13 -0.04
CA LEU A 154 -18.56 -5.15 0.68
C LEU A 154 -19.77 -5.20 -0.27
N ARG A 155 -19.77 -4.37 -1.33
CA ARG A 155 -20.85 -4.34 -2.33
C ARG A 155 -20.97 -5.64 -3.12
N LYS A 156 -19.85 -6.27 -3.44
CA LYS A 156 -19.80 -7.55 -4.17
C LYS A 156 -20.04 -8.76 -3.28
N GLN A 157 -20.09 -8.57 -1.96
CA GLN A 157 -20.06 -9.65 -0.96
C GLN A 157 -18.85 -10.58 -1.17
N ASP A 158 -17.73 -10.00 -1.59
CA ASP A 158 -16.47 -10.71 -1.76
C ASP A 158 -15.71 -10.78 -0.43
N HIS A 159 -14.87 -11.80 -0.29
CA HIS A 159 -13.97 -11.90 0.85
C HIS A 159 -12.96 -10.74 0.81
N TYR A 160 -12.99 -9.87 1.82
CA TYR A 160 -11.92 -8.90 2.04
C TYR A 160 -10.74 -9.60 2.72
N GLY A 161 -9.56 -9.56 2.11
CA GLY A 161 -8.36 -10.25 2.61
C GLY A 161 -7.92 -9.79 4.01
N ASP A 162 -6.90 -10.45 4.55
CA ASP A 162 -6.35 -10.14 5.88
C ASP A 162 -5.75 -8.73 5.99
N HIS A 163 -5.37 -8.15 4.84
CA HIS A 163 -4.83 -6.79 4.74
C HIS A 163 -5.30 -6.12 3.44
N PRO A 164 -5.30 -4.77 3.37
CA PRO A 164 -5.57 -4.04 2.14
C PRO A 164 -4.57 -4.39 1.03
N GLU A 165 -4.95 -4.17 -0.23
CA GLU A 165 -4.04 -4.36 -1.38
C GLU A 165 -2.85 -3.39 -1.32
N SER A 166 -3.08 -2.20 -0.77
CA SER A 166 -2.07 -1.16 -0.66
C SER A 166 -1.12 -1.37 0.52
N ARG A 167 0.16 -1.07 0.28
CA ARG A 167 1.26 -1.23 1.25
C ARG A 167 1.66 0.04 2.00
N LEU A 168 1.04 1.17 1.70
CA LEU A 168 1.37 2.45 2.34
C LEU A 168 0.54 2.63 3.61
N VAL A 169 1.22 2.73 4.76
CA VAL A 169 0.58 2.99 6.05
C VAL A 169 1.23 4.18 6.75
N TYR A 170 0.40 5.13 7.18
CA TYR A 170 0.83 6.23 8.02
C TYR A 170 0.53 5.92 9.49
N LEU A 171 1.60 5.85 10.28
CA LEU A 171 1.58 5.62 11.72
C LEU A 171 1.46 6.98 12.44
N ASP A 172 0.22 7.38 12.65
CA ASP A 172 -0.15 8.54 13.45
C ASP A 172 -0.23 8.19 14.95
N SER A 173 -0.66 9.17 15.76
CA SER A 173 -0.83 8.98 17.20
C SER A 173 -1.91 7.95 17.54
N ALA A 174 -2.96 7.82 16.73
CA ALA A 174 -4.00 6.82 16.93
C ALA A 174 -3.49 5.41 16.63
N PHE A 175 -2.73 5.24 15.54
CA PHE A 175 -2.03 3.98 15.26
C PHE A 175 -1.04 3.61 16.37
N SER A 176 -0.33 4.59 16.93
CA SER A 176 0.59 4.34 18.05
C SER A 176 -0.13 3.78 19.28
N GLN A 177 -1.34 4.29 19.59
CA GLN A 177 -2.17 3.74 20.67
C GLN A 177 -2.62 2.30 20.39
N ALA A 178 -3.06 2.02 19.16
CA ALA A 178 -3.48 0.68 18.76
C ALA A 178 -2.31 -0.32 18.82
N ILE A 179 -1.13 0.06 18.34
CA ILE A 179 0.08 -0.77 18.39
C ILE A 179 0.46 -1.07 19.84
N LEU A 180 0.48 -0.05 20.71
CA LEU A 180 0.77 -0.23 22.14
C LEU A 180 -0.22 -1.22 22.78
N LEU A 181 -1.52 -1.02 22.53
CA LEU A 181 -2.57 -1.91 23.05
C LEU A 181 -2.39 -3.35 22.56
N CYS A 182 -2.14 -3.55 21.26
CA CYS A 182 -1.91 -4.88 20.70
C CYS A 182 -0.69 -5.57 21.32
N ASN A 183 0.42 -4.84 21.53
CA ASN A 183 1.60 -5.40 22.17
C ASN A 183 1.28 -5.87 23.59
N LEU A 184 0.65 -5.02 24.40
CA LEU A 184 0.33 -5.34 25.80
C LEU A 184 -0.74 -6.43 25.95
N LEU A 185 -1.56 -6.69 24.93
CA LEU A 185 -2.58 -7.75 24.94
C LEU A 185 -2.07 -9.11 24.43
N PHE A 186 -1.16 -9.12 23.46
CA PHE A 186 -0.84 -10.33 22.69
C PHE A 186 0.61 -10.80 22.78
N GLN A 187 1.55 -9.95 23.20
CA GLN A 187 2.96 -10.33 23.28
C GLN A 187 3.30 -10.93 24.64
N ASP A 188 4.42 -11.67 24.70
CA ASP A 188 4.92 -12.26 25.93
C ASP A 188 5.69 -11.25 26.80
N ALA A 189 5.98 -11.66 28.04
CA ALA A 189 6.65 -10.80 29.00
C ALA A 189 8.05 -10.36 28.53
N ASP A 190 8.74 -11.21 27.77
CA ASP A 190 10.08 -10.93 27.24
C ASP A 190 10.02 -9.83 26.18
N ALA A 191 9.09 -9.91 25.22
CA ALA A 191 8.88 -8.86 24.21
C ALA A 191 8.41 -7.53 24.82
N LEU A 192 7.76 -7.56 25.99
CA LEU A 192 7.30 -6.37 26.70
C LEU A 192 8.38 -5.68 27.55
N THR A 193 9.57 -6.27 27.68
CA THR A 193 10.69 -5.70 28.46
C THR A 193 11.00 -4.24 28.10
N PRO A 194 11.12 -3.83 26.82
CA PRO A 194 11.38 -2.43 26.47
C PRO A 194 10.27 -1.47 26.92
N PHE A 195 9.00 -1.90 26.89
CA PHE A 195 7.89 -1.05 27.36
C PHE A 195 7.98 -0.80 28.87
N ARG A 196 8.39 -1.81 29.64
CA ARG A 196 8.54 -1.72 31.10
C ARG A 196 9.78 -0.91 31.49
N ASP A 197 10.89 -1.15 30.81
CA ASP A 197 12.18 -0.61 31.21
C ASP A 197 12.42 0.80 30.66
N ASP A 198 12.03 1.08 29.42
CA ASP A 198 12.28 2.38 28.77
C ASP A 198 11.06 3.30 28.85
N VAL A 199 9.88 2.79 28.51
CA VAL A 199 8.63 3.59 28.43
C VAL A 199 7.92 3.67 29.78
N LYS A 200 8.27 2.79 30.74
CA LYS A 200 7.65 2.66 32.06
C LYS A 200 6.14 2.37 32.01
N ILE A 201 5.74 1.55 31.04
CA ILE A 201 4.37 1.02 30.90
C ILE A 201 4.39 -0.46 31.27
N GLU A 202 3.65 -0.84 32.30
CA GLU A 202 3.65 -2.22 32.82
C GLU A 202 2.57 -3.09 32.18
N GLU A 203 1.31 -2.65 32.22
CA GLU A 203 0.15 -3.44 31.77
C GLU A 203 -1.01 -2.54 31.33
N VAL A 204 -1.96 -3.11 30.57
CA VAL A 204 -3.25 -2.48 30.32
C VAL A 204 -4.20 -2.77 31.48
N LYS A 205 -4.73 -1.72 32.09
CA LYS A 205 -5.78 -1.84 33.13
C LYS A 205 -7.18 -1.98 32.55
N GLU A 206 -7.51 -1.11 31.59
CA GLU A 206 -8.82 -1.05 30.96
C GLU A 206 -8.69 -0.44 29.56
N PHE A 207 -9.49 -0.94 28.62
CA PHE A 207 -9.68 -0.33 27.30
C PHE A 207 -11.11 -0.61 26.81
N ARG A 208 -11.58 0.19 25.85
CA ARG A 208 -12.90 0.03 25.23
C ARG A 208 -12.79 0.03 23.72
N ILE A 209 -13.38 -0.97 23.07
CA ILE A 209 -13.58 -1.00 21.62
C ILE A 209 -15.06 -0.74 21.34
N ILE A 210 -15.34 0.20 20.44
CA ILE A 210 -16.70 0.50 19.96
C ILE A 210 -16.78 0.07 18.50
N ILE A 211 -17.51 -1.00 18.23
CA ILE A 211 -17.69 -1.52 16.87
C ILE A 211 -19.06 -1.08 16.35
N ARG A 212 -19.05 -0.29 15.27
CA ARG A 212 -20.28 0.05 14.56
C ARG A 212 -20.65 -1.12 13.64
N ARG A 213 -21.73 -1.83 13.98
CA ARG A 213 -22.19 -3.04 13.25
C ARG A 213 -23.11 -2.75 12.08
N SER A 214 -23.68 -1.55 11.99
CA SER A 214 -24.55 -1.15 10.89
C SER A 214 -24.31 0.32 10.52
N ILE A 215 -24.49 0.61 9.24
CA ILE A 215 -24.52 1.95 8.69
C ILE A 215 -25.92 2.22 8.15
N GLU A 216 -26.39 3.45 8.32
CA GLU A 216 -27.63 3.87 7.69
C GLU A 216 -27.33 4.17 6.21
N VAL A 217 -28.12 3.58 5.33
CA VAL A 217 -28.03 3.79 3.87
C VAL A 217 -29.37 4.26 3.33
N GLU A 218 -29.33 5.14 2.34
CA GLU A 218 -30.53 5.56 1.61
C GLU A 218 -31.10 4.39 0.81
N LYS A 219 -32.43 4.36 0.62
CA LYS A 219 -33.08 3.28 -0.15
C LYS A 219 -32.53 3.15 -1.58
N SER A 220 -32.09 4.26 -2.16
CA SER A 220 -31.45 4.32 -3.48
C SER A 220 -30.09 3.64 -3.54
N GLN A 221 -29.41 3.47 -2.40
CA GLN A 221 -28.09 2.86 -2.30
C GLN A 221 -28.15 1.34 -2.07
N ILE A 222 -29.28 0.81 -1.60
CA ILE A 222 -29.49 -0.62 -1.32
C ILE A 222 -29.16 -1.51 -2.52
N PRO A 223 -29.54 -1.20 -3.77
CA PRO A 223 -29.21 -2.04 -4.92
C PRO A 223 -27.70 -2.22 -5.16
N ALA A 224 -26.87 -1.28 -4.68
CA ALA A 224 -25.42 -1.37 -4.83
C ALA A 224 -24.79 -2.44 -3.91
N PHE A 225 -25.52 -2.95 -2.91
CA PHE A 225 -25.05 -3.97 -1.97
C PHE A 225 -25.62 -5.38 -2.24
N GLY A 226 -26.42 -5.54 -3.31
CA GLY A 226 -26.94 -6.84 -3.71
C GLY A 226 -25.99 -7.55 -4.69
N SER A 227 -25.62 -8.79 -4.39
CA SER A 227 -24.80 -9.62 -5.28
C SER A 227 -25.50 -9.90 -6.62
N GLN A 228 -24.75 -9.84 -7.73
CA GLN A 228 -25.22 -10.29 -9.06
C GLN A 228 -25.17 -11.81 -9.23
N ASP A 229 -24.58 -12.53 -8.27
CA ASP A 229 -24.32 -13.96 -8.35
C ASP A 229 -25.44 -14.75 -7.63
N GLU A 230 -26.27 -15.48 -8.40
CA GLU A 230 -27.47 -16.15 -7.88
C GLU A 230 -27.16 -17.24 -6.83
N ASN A 231 -25.92 -17.74 -6.80
CA ASN A 231 -25.51 -18.88 -5.98
C ASN A 231 -24.97 -18.53 -4.58
N LYS A 232 -24.82 -17.24 -4.23
CA LYS A 232 -24.29 -16.80 -2.92
C LYS A 232 -25.26 -15.95 -2.09
N ARG A 233 -26.51 -15.79 -2.53
CA ARG A 233 -27.44 -14.75 -2.04
C ARG A 233 -27.75 -14.87 -0.55
N GLU A 234 -27.32 -13.88 0.24
CA GLU A 234 -28.21 -13.30 1.24
C GLU A 234 -29.21 -12.39 0.49
N ALA A 235 -30.50 -12.52 0.79
CA ALA A 235 -31.52 -11.70 0.13
C ALA A 235 -31.38 -10.23 0.55
N ILE A 236 -31.75 -9.27 -0.31
CA ILE A 236 -31.81 -7.83 0.06
C ILE A 236 -32.63 -7.61 1.35
N GLU A 237 -33.63 -8.48 1.58
CA GLU A 237 -34.45 -8.49 2.80
C GLU A 237 -33.66 -8.85 4.08
N GLU A 238 -32.57 -9.62 3.96
CA GLU A 238 -31.67 -9.98 5.06
C GLU A 238 -30.67 -8.84 5.38
N ILE A 239 -30.31 -8.04 4.37
CA ILE A 239 -29.41 -6.88 4.49
C ILE A 239 -30.07 -5.69 5.22
N ILE A 240 -31.40 -5.58 5.20
CA ILE A 240 -32.17 -4.41 5.70
C ILE A 240 -32.51 -4.49 7.21
N ARG A 241 -32.06 -5.52 7.95
CA ARG A 241 -32.34 -5.66 9.40
C ARG A 241 -31.54 -4.72 10.29
#